data_AF-A0AAW2CP93-F1
#
_entry.id   AF-A0AAW2CP93-F1
#
_cell.length_a   1.000
_cell.length_b   1.000
_cell.length_c   1.000
_cell.angle_alpha   90.00
_cell.angle_beta   90.00
_cell.angle_gamma   90.00
#
_symmetry.space_group_name_H-M   'P 1'
#
loop_
_entity.id
_entity.type
_entity.pdbx_description
1 polymer ?
#
loop_
_entity_poly.entity_id
_entity_poly.type
_entity_poly.pdbx_seq_one_letter_code
_entity_poly.pdbx_strand_id
1 'polypeptide(L)'
;MEQQHQHSKRKRKPVFVFGNYKNYYGYRIGQDLQEDPRLNVFKKELFEDKECLDIGCNSGIITILIGYSAFSFYSLKQTQITKGNPK
;
A
#
# COMPACT_ATOMS: atom_id res chain seq x y z
N MET A 1 -48.85 9.78 -19.57
CA MET A 1 -47.59 9.01 -19.62
C MET A 1 -46.72 9.49 -18.48
N GLU A 2 -46.73 8.77 -17.36
CA GLU A 2 -45.90 9.09 -16.18
C GLU A 2 -44.43 8.78 -16.48
N GLN A 3 -43.56 9.78 -16.32
CA GLN A 3 -42.12 9.60 -16.42
C GLN A 3 -41.57 9.13 -15.07
N GLN A 4 -41.19 7.86 -15.00
CA GLN A 4 -40.49 7.29 -13.84
C GLN A 4 -39.05 7.82 -13.78
N HIS A 5 -38.78 8.73 -12.84
CA HIS A 5 -37.43 9.14 -12.50
C HIS A 5 -36.73 8.03 -11.70
N GLN A 6 -35.86 7.26 -12.35
CA GLN A 6 -34.96 6.32 -11.66
C GLN A 6 -33.88 7.10 -10.90
N HIS A 7 -34.09 7.26 -9.59
CA HIS A 7 -33.08 7.82 -8.70
C HIS A 7 -32.00 6.76 -8.43
N SER A 8 -30.91 6.77 -9.21
CA SER A 8 -29.78 5.88 -8.93
C SER A 8 -29.14 6.25 -7.58
N LYS A 9 -29.20 5.33 -6.61
CA LYS A 9 -28.54 5.50 -5.31
C LYS A 9 -27.02 5.53 -5.53
N ARG A 10 -26.43 6.72 -5.65
CA ARG A 10 -24.97 6.90 -5.70
C ARG A 10 -24.34 6.25 -4.46
N LYS A 11 -23.66 5.11 -4.64
CA LYS A 11 -22.85 4.51 -3.57
C LYS A 11 -21.83 5.54 -3.10
N ARG A 12 -21.84 5.87 -1.80
CA ARG A 12 -20.87 6.79 -1.22
C ARG A 12 -19.47 6.25 -1.44
N LYS A 13 -18.54 7.12 -1.88
CA LYS A 13 -17.14 6.74 -2.06
C LYS A 13 -16.57 6.28 -0.71
N PRO A 14 -15.81 5.18 -0.67
CA PRO A 14 -15.17 4.75 0.56
C PRO A 14 -14.15 5.79 1.02
N VAL A 15 -14.24 6.22 2.28
CA VAL A 15 -13.25 7.14 2.89
C VAL A 15 -12.12 6.32 3.53
N PHE A 16 -10.87 6.61 3.19
CA PHE A 16 -9.69 5.91 3.70
C PHE A 16 -9.05 6.71 4.85
N VAL A 17 -9.72 6.76 6.01
CA VAL A 17 -9.34 7.62 7.15
C VAL A 17 -7.95 7.33 7.72
N PHE A 18 -7.45 6.10 7.54
CA PHE A 18 -6.11 5.67 7.98
C PHE A 18 -5.07 5.73 6.86
N GLY A 19 -5.41 6.34 5.71
CA GLY A 19 -4.52 6.37 4.54
C GLY A 19 -4.32 5.02 3.85
N ASN A 20 -5.19 4.04 4.10
CA ASN A 20 -5.12 2.70 3.53
C ASN A 20 -5.69 2.62 2.09
N TYR A 21 -5.17 3.47 1.21
CA TYR A 21 -5.59 3.59 -0.18
C TYR A 21 -5.27 2.33 -0.98
N LYS A 22 -6.22 1.80 -1.76
CA LYS A 22 -6.00 0.59 -2.57
C LYS A 22 -4.90 0.73 -3.63
N ASN A 23 -4.75 1.93 -4.20
CA ASN A 23 -3.78 2.21 -5.26
C ASN A 23 -2.73 3.23 -4.79
N TYR A 24 -2.24 3.08 -3.56
CA TYR A 24 -1.32 4.02 -2.93
C TYR A 24 -0.08 4.32 -3.79
N TYR A 25 0.55 3.28 -4.30
CA TYR A 25 1.79 3.42 -5.07
C TYR A 25 1.56 3.93 -6.50
N GLY A 26 0.38 3.71 -7.07
CA GLY A 26 0.05 4.14 -8.43
C GLY A 26 0.04 5.66 -8.61
N TYR A 27 -0.38 6.42 -7.60
CA TYR A 27 -0.26 7.88 -7.64
C TYR A 27 1.05 8.39 -7.05
N ARG A 28 1.70 7.61 -6.17
CA ARG A 28 2.93 8.02 -5.47
C ARG A 28 4.14 8.02 -6.38
N ILE A 29 4.30 6.96 -7.16
CA ILE A 29 5.46 6.77 -8.05
C ILE A 29 5.31 7.66 -9.29
N GLY A 30 4.10 8.17 -9.58
CA GLY A 30 3.87 8.96 -10.80
C GLY A 30 4.07 8.13 -12.07
N GLN A 31 3.90 8.74 -13.24
CA GLN A 31 4.15 8.05 -14.52
C GLN A 31 5.64 8.08 -14.91
N ASP A 32 6.40 9.01 -14.35
CA ASP A 32 7.77 9.32 -14.79
C ASP A 32 8.86 8.59 -14.01
N LEU A 33 8.53 8.00 -12.85
CA LEU A 33 9.49 7.21 -12.07
C LEU A 33 9.32 5.73 -12.37
N GLN A 34 10.43 5.07 -12.69
CA GLN A 34 10.48 3.61 -12.86
C GLN A 34 10.39 2.87 -11.52
N GLU A 35 10.92 3.48 -10.44
CA GLU A 35 10.97 2.92 -9.09
C GLU A 35 10.67 3.97 -8.01
N ASP A 36 10.29 3.52 -6.82
CA ASP A 36 10.06 4.41 -5.69
C ASP A 36 11.40 4.98 -5.16
N PRO A 37 11.58 6.32 -5.08
CA PRO A 37 12.85 6.94 -4.69
C PRO A 37 13.37 6.52 -3.31
N ARG A 38 12.51 6.00 -2.43
CA ARG A 38 12.93 5.51 -1.12
C ARG A 38 13.87 4.32 -1.21
N LEU A 39 13.76 3.51 -2.27
CA LEU A 39 14.65 2.36 -2.49
C LEU A 39 16.11 2.78 -2.61
N ASN A 40 16.39 3.94 -3.20
CA ASN A 40 17.75 4.47 -3.34
C ASN A 40 18.36 4.94 -2.01
N VAL A 41 17.54 5.14 -0.98
CA VAL A 41 18.00 5.59 0.35
C VAL A 41 18.19 4.40 1.29
N PHE A 42 17.51 3.28 1.02
CA PHE A 42 17.61 2.07 1.82
C PHE A 42 18.98 1.41 1.65
N LYS A 43 19.77 1.44 2.72
CA LYS A 43 21.08 0.80 2.76
C LYS A 43 20.96 -0.63 3.26
N LYS A 44 21.77 -1.55 2.70
CA LYS A 44 21.72 -2.98 3.01
C LYS A 44 21.88 -3.28 4.50
N GLU A 45 22.72 -2.51 5.19
CA GLU A 45 23.07 -2.72 6.60
C GLU A 45 21.88 -2.47 7.54
N LEU A 46 20.83 -1.80 7.06
CA LEU A 46 19.58 -1.61 7.81
C LEU A 46 18.74 -2.89 7.88
N PHE A 47 19.02 -3.88 7.04
CA PHE A 47 18.15 -5.04 6.82
C PHE A 47 18.88 -6.38 6.96
N GLU A 48 20.15 -6.43 6.58
CA GLU A 48 20.96 -7.66 6.59
C GLU A 48 21.00 -8.31 7.98
N ASP A 49 20.59 -9.57 8.02
CA ASP A 49 20.51 -10.42 9.22
C ASP A 49 19.68 -9.82 10.37
N LYS A 50 18.68 -9.00 10.03
CA LYS A 50 17.74 -8.41 11.00
C LYS A 50 16.33 -8.97 10.84
N GLU A 51 15.59 -8.94 11.95
CA GLU A 51 14.13 -9.05 11.92
C GLU A 51 13.51 -7.68 11.69
N CYS A 52 12.74 -7.55 10.60
CA CYS A 52 12.15 -6.30 10.18
C CYS A 52 10.61 -6.38 10.26
N LEU A 53 9.97 -5.31 10.74
CA LEU A 53 8.53 -5.14 10.75
C LEU A 53 8.15 -3.90 9.94
N ASP A 54 7.38 -4.09 8.87
CA ASP A 54 6.82 -3.01 8.07
C ASP A 54 5.39 -2.66 8.55
N ILE A 55 5.24 -1.48 9.15
CA ILE A 55 3.97 -0.98 9.67
C ILE A 55 3.34 -0.04 8.65
N GLY A 56 2.11 -0.37 8.24
CA GLY A 56 1.41 0.40 7.20
C GLY A 56 1.91 0.06 5.79
N CYS A 57 2.18 -1.22 5.54
CA CYS A 57 2.75 -1.70 4.27
C CYS A 57 1.87 -1.41 3.04
N ASN A 58 0.60 -1.03 3.25
CA ASN A 58 -0.43 -0.85 2.23
C ASN A 58 -0.56 -2.12 1.39
N SER A 59 -0.28 -2.07 0.09
CA SER A 59 -0.24 -3.25 -0.78
C SER A 59 1.08 -4.05 -0.71
N GLY A 60 2.01 -3.65 0.16
CA GLY A 60 3.28 -4.36 0.40
C GLY A 60 4.36 -4.16 -0.67
N ILE A 61 4.15 -3.30 -1.66
CA ILE A 61 5.08 -3.17 -2.81
C ILE A 61 6.51 -2.83 -2.35
N ILE A 62 6.66 -1.91 -1.41
CA ILE A 62 7.99 -1.53 -0.91
C ILE A 62 8.62 -2.65 -0.09
N THR A 63 7.85 -3.30 0.77
CA THR A 63 8.29 -4.46 1.56
C THR A 63 8.86 -5.54 0.65
N ILE A 64 8.14 -5.83 -0.44
CA ILE A 64 8.53 -6.82 -1.45
C ILE A 64 9.82 -6.39 -2.14
N LEU A 65 9.91 -5.14 -2.62
CA LEU A 65 11.09 -4.63 -3.30
C LEU A 65 12.32 -4.65 -2.38
N ILE A 66 12.19 -4.21 -1.13
CA ILE A 66 13.25 -4.33 -0.11
C ILE A 66 13.65 -5.79 0.09
N GLY A 67 12.68 -6.71 0.18
CA GLY A 67 12.89 -8.15 0.29
C GLY A 67 13.68 -8.74 -0.89
N TYR A 68 13.42 -8.27 -2.11
CA TYR A 68 14.15 -8.69 -3.31
C TYR A 68 15.55 -8.04 -3.42
N SER A 69 15.72 -6.80 -2.95
CA SER A 69 16.96 -6.04 -3.06
C SER A 69 17.98 -6.36 -1.96
N ALA A 70 17.54 -6.71 -0.76
CA ALA A 70 18.42 -7.05 0.35
C ALA A 70 18.70 -8.55 0.41
N PHE A 71 19.95 -8.90 0.11
CA PHE A 71 20.48 -10.25 0.31
C PHE A 71 20.53 -10.55 1.82
N SER A 72 19.73 -11.54 2.26
CA SER A 72 19.56 -12.07 3.62
C SER A 72 18.76 -11.20 4.62
N PHE A 73 17.49 -11.55 4.83
CA PHE A 73 16.72 -11.20 6.03
C PHE A 73 16.68 -12.41 6.96
N TYR A 74 16.69 -12.16 8.28
CA TYR A 74 16.33 -13.21 9.22
C TYR A 74 14.82 -13.47 9.21
N SER A 75 14.03 -12.39 9.23
CA SER A 75 12.57 -12.44 9.07
C SER A 75 12.03 -11.07 8.63
N LEU A 76 11.01 -11.06 7.77
CA LEU A 76 10.31 -9.85 7.35
C LEU A 76 8.81 -10.02 7.59
N LYS A 77 8.24 -9.16 8.43
CA LYS A 77 6.80 -9.14 8.76
C LYS A 77 6.19 -7.83 8.29
N GLN A 78 4.92 -7.85 7.91
CA GLN A 78 4.21 -6.65 7.46
C GLN A 78 2.80 -6.60 8.03
N THR A 79 2.32 -5.39 8.31
CA THR A 79 0.98 -5.16 8.84
C THR A 79 0.33 -3.94 8.21
N GLN A 80 -0.99 -3.99 8.00
CA GLN A 80 -1.76 -2.89 7.44
C GLN A 80 -3.12 -2.81 8.11
N ILE A 81 -3.53 -1.60 8.50
CA ILE A 81 -4.91 -1.35 8.93
C ILE A 81 -5.83 -1.52 7.71
N THR A 82 -6.66 -2.54 7.73
CA THR A 82 -7.76 -2.73 6.77
C THR A 82 -9.06 -2.24 7.41
N LYS A 83 -10.02 -1.80 6.60
CA LYS A 83 -11.38 -1.63 7.14
C LYS A 83 -11.87 -3.01 7.56
N GLY A 84 -12.26 -3.16 8.83
CA GLY A 84 -13.09 -4.30 9.21
C GLY A 84 -14.29 -4.35 8.27
N ASN A 85 -14.63 -5.54 7.77
CA ASN A 85 -15.91 -5.72 7.10
C ASN A 85 -16.99 -5.19 8.06
N PRO A 86 -17.82 -4.21 7.65
CA PRO A 86 -19.05 -3.99 8.38
C PRO A 86 -19.79 -5.32 8.34
N LYS A 87 -19.99 -5.92 9.52
CA LYS A 87 -20.89 -7.06 9.68
C LYS A 87 -22.29 -6.65 9.24
#